data_AF-A0A0X2NL05-F1
#
_entry.id   AF-A0A0X2NL05-F1
#
_cell.length_a   1.000
_cell.length_b   1.000
_cell.length_c   1.000
_cell.angle_alpha   90.00
_cell.angle_beta   90.00
_cell.angle_gamma   90.00
#
_symmetry.space_group_name_H-M   'P 1'
#
loop_
_entity.id
_entity.type
_entity.pdbx_description
1 polymer ?
#
loop_
_entity_poly.entity_id
_entity_poly.type
_entity_poly.pdbx_seq_one_letter_code
_entity_poly.pdbx_strand_id
1 'polypeptide(L)'
;MGKKTRVERPLRRSDYEIILLTTQARSGWQDLGASIPGPLVDAWEFLTATPTAADGRRCYPLRDDLGTVTYQGKEHALWQYKPTVQGGARIWYIVVEPAKGRRGQVLIREVHTHHPNETK
;
A
#
# COMPACT_ATOMS: atom_id res chain seq x y z
N MET A 1 -6.50 -8.59 35.14
CA MET A 1 -6.73 -7.50 34.17
C MET A 1 -6.99 -8.12 32.81
N GLY A 2 -8.19 -7.97 32.24
CA GLY A 2 -8.57 -8.63 30.98
C GLY A 2 -7.68 -8.20 29.81
N LYS A 3 -7.38 -9.11 28.87
CA LYS A 3 -6.67 -8.77 27.64
C LYS A 3 -7.44 -7.66 26.93
N LYS A 4 -6.80 -6.51 26.73
CA LYS A 4 -7.37 -5.40 25.93
C LYS A 4 -7.35 -5.81 24.46
N THR A 5 -8.52 -5.85 23.82
CA THR A 5 -8.64 -6.15 22.38
C THR A 5 -8.79 -4.83 21.62
N ARG A 6 -7.95 -4.62 20.60
CA ARG A 6 -8.11 -3.49 19.68
C ARG A 6 -9.22 -3.80 18.68
N VAL A 7 -10.05 -2.81 18.37
CA VAL A 7 -11.10 -2.92 17.35
C VAL A 7 -10.53 -2.46 16.02
N GLU A 8 -10.75 -3.23 14.97
CA GLU A 8 -10.36 -2.87 13.61
C GLU A 8 -11.34 -1.84 13.04
N ARG A 9 -10.86 -0.92 12.20
CA ARG A 9 -11.72 0.06 11.53
C ARG A 9 -12.65 -0.68 10.57
N PRO A 10 -13.98 -0.54 10.69
CA PRO A 10 -14.91 -1.12 9.74
C PRO A 10 -14.70 -0.54 8.33
N LEU A 11 -14.77 -1.39 7.30
CA LEU A 11 -14.66 -0.98 5.89
C LEU A 11 -16.03 -0.91 5.21
N ARG A 12 -16.25 0.14 4.42
CA ARG A 12 -17.39 0.21 3.49
C ARG A 12 -17.20 -0.79 2.37
N ARG A 13 -18.28 -1.14 1.67
CA ARG A 13 -18.22 -2.09 0.55
C ARG A 13 -17.37 -1.57 -0.61
N SER A 14 -17.34 -0.26 -0.79
CA SER A 14 -16.52 0.44 -1.78
C SER A 14 -15.04 0.54 -1.42
N ASP A 15 -14.70 0.36 -0.13
CA ASP A 15 -13.32 0.52 0.32
C ASP A 15 -12.50 -0.70 -0.09
N TYR A 16 -11.25 -0.47 -0.43
CA TYR A 16 -10.25 -1.50 -0.66
C TYR A 16 -9.73 -2.04 0.67
N GLU A 17 -9.51 -3.35 0.72
CA GLU A 17 -8.82 -4.00 1.84
C GLU A 17 -7.31 -4.02 1.59
N ILE A 18 -6.52 -3.62 2.59
CA ILE A 18 -5.05 -3.67 2.49
C ILE A 18 -4.55 -5.03 2.98
N ILE A 19 -3.80 -5.73 2.13
CA ILE A 19 -3.18 -7.03 2.42
C ILE A 19 -1.67 -6.90 2.29
N LEU A 20 -0.93 -7.36 3.30
CA LEU A 20 0.53 -7.42 3.28
C LEU A 20 0.97 -8.77 2.71
N LEU A 21 1.59 -8.78 1.51
CA LEU A 21 1.96 -10.01 0.82
C LEU A 21 3.22 -10.68 1.37
N THR A 22 4.10 -9.90 1.99
CA THR A 22 5.43 -10.35 2.41
C THR A 22 5.72 -9.99 3.86
N THR A 23 6.63 -10.73 4.49
CA THR A 23 7.13 -10.39 5.83
C THR A 23 7.84 -9.04 5.81
N GLN A 24 8.56 -8.71 4.73
CA GLN A 24 9.23 -7.42 4.56
C GLN A 24 8.22 -6.26 4.49
N ALA A 25 7.11 -6.40 3.75
CA ALA A 25 6.02 -5.42 3.76
C ALA A 25 5.43 -5.24 5.17
N ARG A 26 5.25 -6.33 5.93
CA ARG A 26 4.74 -6.27 7.30
C ARG A 26 5.67 -5.50 8.23
N SER A 27 6.96 -5.83 8.23
CA SER A 27 7.96 -5.15 9.05
C SER A 27 8.07 -3.67 8.66
N GLY A 28 8.21 -3.35 7.37
CA GLY A 28 8.29 -1.97 6.92
C GLY A 28 7.04 -1.15 7.24
N TRP A 29 5.83 -1.73 7.16
CA TRP A 29 4.61 -1.07 7.59
C TRP A 29 4.63 -0.73 9.09
N GLN A 30 5.10 -1.65 9.94
CA GLN A 30 5.25 -1.41 11.37
C GLN A 30 6.29 -0.31 11.66
N ASP A 31 7.43 -0.34 10.97
CA ASP A 31 8.50 0.65 11.13
C ASP A 31 8.05 2.04 10.66
N LEU A 32 7.30 2.15 9.56
CA LEU A 32 6.66 3.39 9.15
C LEU A 32 5.64 3.88 10.19
N GLY A 33 4.88 2.96 10.80
CA GLY A 33 3.90 3.31 11.83
C GLY A 33 4.55 3.84 13.11
N ALA A 34 5.75 3.35 13.43
CA ALA A 34 6.53 3.85 14.55
C ALA A 34 7.22 5.20 14.26
N SER A 35 7.67 5.41 13.01
CA SER A 35 8.47 6.58 12.64
C SER A 35 7.66 7.77 12.12
N ILE A 36 6.64 7.52 11.30
CA ILE A 36 5.80 8.54 10.65
C ILE A 36 4.29 8.17 10.75
N PRO A 37 3.73 8.04 11.96
CA PRO A 37 2.35 7.56 12.16
C PRO A 37 1.30 8.40 11.42
N GLY A 38 1.42 9.73 11.44
CA GLY A 38 0.49 10.62 10.72
C GLY A 38 0.48 10.37 9.21
N PRO A 39 1.62 10.48 8.51
CA PRO A 39 1.72 10.14 7.09
C PRO A 39 1.29 8.70 6.73
N LEU A 40 1.48 7.73 7.63
CA LEU A 40 1.00 6.36 7.40
C LEU A 40 -0.53 6.25 7.50
N VAL A 41 -1.17 7.03 8.38
CA VAL A 41 -2.65 7.14 8.41
C VAL A 41 -3.14 7.70 7.07
N ASP A 42 -2.55 8.79 6.57
CA ASP A 42 -2.91 9.36 5.26
C ASP A 42 -2.73 8.34 4.13
N ALA A 43 -1.65 7.56 4.18
CA ALA A 43 -1.40 6.48 3.23
C ALA A 43 -2.50 5.40 3.29
N TRP A 44 -2.87 4.96 4.50
CA TRP A 44 -3.94 3.99 4.69
C TRP A 44 -5.28 4.50 4.14
N GLU A 45 -5.63 5.76 4.40
CA GLU A 45 -6.88 6.36 3.91
C GLU A 45 -6.89 6.48 2.38
N PHE A 46 -5.78 6.90 1.79
CA PHE A 46 -5.63 6.96 0.34
C PHE A 46 -5.74 5.57 -0.30
N LEU A 47 -5.03 4.57 0.23
CA LEU A 47 -5.01 3.22 -0.33
C LEU A 47 -6.37 2.52 -0.21
N THR A 48 -7.09 2.74 0.89
CA THR A 48 -8.43 2.16 1.07
C THR A 48 -9.51 2.85 0.25
N ALA A 49 -9.35 4.14 -0.09
CA ALA A 49 -10.37 4.89 -0.84
C ALA A 49 -10.10 4.96 -2.34
N THR A 50 -8.88 5.31 -2.76
CA THR A 50 -8.53 5.68 -4.14
C THR A 50 -7.11 5.23 -4.53
N PRO A 51 -6.80 3.92 -4.48
CA PRO A 51 -5.42 3.44 -4.64
C PRO A 51 -4.83 3.69 -6.03
N THR A 52 -5.63 4.00 -7.05
CA THR A 52 -5.17 4.26 -8.42
C THR A 52 -5.27 5.74 -8.82
N ALA A 53 -5.61 6.63 -7.89
CA ALA A 53 -5.69 8.08 -8.16
C ALA A 53 -4.29 8.70 -8.26
N ALA A 54 -3.65 8.53 -9.41
CA ALA A 54 -2.32 9.07 -9.69
C ALA A 54 -2.30 10.60 -9.60
N ASP A 55 -1.31 11.15 -8.88
CA ASP A 55 -1.07 12.60 -8.78
C ASP A 55 0.32 13.01 -9.29
N GLY A 56 1.11 12.03 -9.76
CA GLY A 56 2.48 12.22 -10.24
C GLY A 56 3.50 12.60 -9.17
N ARG A 57 3.07 12.78 -7.92
CA ARG A 57 3.91 13.27 -6.82
C ARG A 57 4.04 12.25 -5.69
N ARG A 58 2.90 11.79 -5.16
CA ARG A 58 2.81 10.78 -4.12
C ARG A 58 2.41 9.44 -4.70
N CYS A 59 1.46 9.37 -5.62
CA CYS A 59 0.94 8.13 -6.18
C CYS A 59 1.16 8.07 -7.69
N TYR A 60 1.83 7.02 -8.17
CA TYR A 60 2.00 6.77 -9.60
C TYR A 60 2.43 5.32 -9.86
N PRO A 61 2.10 4.75 -11.03
CA PRO A 61 2.65 3.46 -11.44
C PRO A 61 4.15 3.57 -11.70
N LEU A 62 4.89 2.53 -11.33
CA LEU A 62 6.26 2.33 -11.76
C LEU A 62 6.29 2.02 -13.26
N ARG A 63 7.47 2.11 -13.87
CA ARG A 63 7.68 1.98 -15.31
C ARG A 63 8.73 0.93 -15.62
N ASP A 64 8.85 0.62 -16.90
CA ASP A 64 9.84 -0.30 -17.45
C ASP A 64 9.78 -1.66 -16.75
N ASP A 65 10.92 -2.27 -16.45
CA ASP A 65 11.02 -3.61 -15.87
C ASP A 65 10.36 -3.73 -14.47
N LEU A 66 10.09 -2.61 -13.81
CA LEU A 66 9.39 -2.55 -12.52
C LEU A 66 7.90 -2.26 -12.66
N GLY A 67 7.41 -1.92 -13.86
CA GLY A 67 6.07 -1.41 -14.07
C GLY A 67 4.96 -2.46 -13.96
N THR A 68 5.28 -3.74 -14.15
CA THR A 68 4.31 -4.84 -14.15
C THR A 68 4.78 -6.01 -13.30
N VAL A 69 3.86 -6.60 -12.54
CA VAL A 69 4.09 -7.78 -11.72
C VAL A 69 2.98 -8.81 -11.98
N THR A 70 3.37 -10.08 -12.12
CA THR A 70 2.40 -11.18 -12.22
C THR A 70 1.98 -11.64 -10.83
N TYR A 71 0.67 -11.59 -10.55
CA TYR A 71 0.06 -12.11 -9.34
C TYR A 71 -1.13 -13.00 -9.70
N GLN A 72 -1.13 -14.23 -9.19
CA GLN A 72 -2.15 -15.25 -9.51
C GLN A 72 -2.39 -15.44 -11.02
N GLY A 73 -1.30 -15.42 -11.81
CA GLY A 73 -1.36 -15.63 -13.26
C GLY A 73 -1.90 -14.45 -14.06
N LYS A 74 -2.10 -13.27 -13.44
CA LYS A 74 -2.48 -12.03 -14.12
C LYS A 74 -1.41 -10.96 -13.93
N GLU A 75 -1.23 -10.14 -14.95
CA GLU A 75 -0.35 -8.97 -14.87
C GLU A 75 -1.09 -7.82 -14.18
N HIS A 76 -0.39 -7.15 -13.28
CA HIS A 76 -0.85 -5.97 -12.58
C HIS A 76 0.21 -4.89 -12.68
N ALA A 77 -0.22 -3.63 -12.85
CA ALA A 77 0.68 -2.50 -12.70
C ALA A 77 1.20 -2.43 -11.25
N LEU A 78 2.50 -2.24 -11.08
CA LEU A 78 3.10 -1.98 -9.77
C LEU A 78 3.00 -0.49 -9.47
N TRP A 79 2.31 -0.15 -8.40
CA TRP A 79 2.10 1.21 -7.95
C TRP A 79 3.07 1.58 -6.85
N GLN A 80 3.47 2.85 -6.85
CA GLN A 80 4.24 3.46 -5.78
C GLN A 80 3.42 4.54 -5.09
N TYR A 81 3.41 4.51 -3.76
CA TYR A 81 2.94 5.59 -2.91
C TYR A 81 4.08 6.15 -2.06
N LYS A 82 4.20 7.48 -2.00
CA LYS A 82 5.12 8.20 -1.09
C LYS A 82 4.34 8.71 0.12
N PRO A 83 4.55 8.15 1.33
CA PRO A 83 3.90 8.63 2.55
C PRO A 83 4.13 10.11 2.79
N THR A 84 5.34 10.61 2.50
CA THR A 84 5.65 12.04 2.48
C THR A 84 6.27 12.41 1.14
N VAL A 85 5.98 13.63 0.67
CA VAL A 85 6.46 14.09 -0.64
C VAL A 85 7.99 14.16 -0.70
N GLN A 86 8.61 14.75 0.33
CA GLN A 86 10.06 14.95 0.39
C GLN A 86 10.81 13.76 1.03
N GLY A 87 10.10 12.79 1.61
CA GLY A 87 10.73 11.66 2.27
C GLY A 87 11.18 10.56 1.32
N GLY A 88 12.08 9.71 1.82
CA GLY A 88 12.60 8.55 1.09
C GLY A 88 11.62 7.37 1.05
N ALA A 89 10.72 7.24 2.03
CA ALA A 89 9.87 6.07 2.18
C ALA A 89 8.98 5.80 0.96
N ARG A 90 8.78 4.53 0.61
CA ARG A 90 7.93 4.07 -0.50
C ARG A 90 7.08 2.89 -0.05
N ILE A 91 5.84 2.85 -0.51
CA ILE A 91 4.95 1.69 -0.40
C ILE A 91 4.70 1.21 -1.82
N TRP A 92 5.08 -0.02 -2.12
CA TRP A 92 4.86 -0.66 -3.42
C TRP A 92 3.75 -1.67 -3.33
N TYR A 93 2.78 -1.56 -4.23
CA TYR A 93 1.56 -2.37 -4.17
C TYR A 93 0.97 -2.61 -5.55
N ILE A 94 0.14 -3.64 -5.65
CA ILE A 94 -0.74 -3.86 -6.79
C ILE A 94 -2.19 -3.73 -6.36
N VAL A 95 -3.07 -3.41 -7.32
CA VAL A 95 -4.50 -3.29 -7.08
C VAL A 95 -5.23 -4.46 -7.74
N VAL A 96 -6.09 -5.11 -6.97
CA VAL A 96 -7.05 -6.10 -7.44
C VAL A 96 -8.43 -5.46 -7.36
N GLU A 97 -9.04 -5.25 -8.52
CA GLU A 97 -10.36 -4.64 -8.64
C GLU A 97 -11.44 -5.47 -7.92
N PRO A 98 -12.49 -4.83 -7.37
CA PRO A 98 -13.60 -5.54 -6.77
C PRO A 98 -14.27 -6.48 -7.77
N ALA A 99 -14.66 -7.65 -7.27
CA ALA A 99 -15.44 -8.65 -8.02
C ALA A 99 -16.81 -8.86 -7.36
N LYS A 100 -17.74 -9.54 -8.05
CA LYS A 100 -19.08 -9.78 -7.52
C LYS A 100 -19.02 -10.41 -6.12
N GLY A 101 -19.50 -9.66 -5.12
CA GLY A 101 -19.54 -10.09 -3.72
C GLY A 101 -18.22 -9.96 -2.95
N ARG A 102 -17.17 -9.39 -3.54
CA ARG A 102 -15.87 -9.15 -2.89
C ARG A 102 -15.45 -7.68 -3.02
N ARG A 103 -14.74 -7.17 -2.02
CA ARG A 103 -14.14 -5.84 -2.07
C ARG A 103 -12.91 -5.86 -2.99
N GLY A 104 -12.49 -4.67 -3.43
CA GLY A 104 -11.17 -4.52 -4.04
C GLY A 104 -10.09 -4.74 -2.99
N GLN A 105 -8.88 -5.06 -3.44
CA GLN A 105 -7.74 -5.26 -2.56
C GLN A 105 -6.54 -4.43 -3.02
N VAL A 106 -5.85 -3.84 -2.06
CA VAL A 106 -4.52 -3.28 -2.22
C VAL A 106 -3.54 -4.29 -1.65
N LEU A 107 -2.76 -4.93 -2.50
CA LEU A 107 -1.79 -5.93 -2.09
C LEU A 107 -0.41 -5.26 -2.01
N ILE A 108 0.02 -4.95 -0.79
CA ILE A 108 1.32 -4.35 -0.52
C ILE A 108 2.39 -5.42 -0.63
N ARG A 109 3.28 -5.25 -1.61
CA ARG A 109 4.40 -6.15 -1.88
C ARG A 109 5.61 -5.79 -1.03
N GLU A 110 5.93 -4.50 -0.97
CA GLU A 110 7.11 -3.98 -0.29
C GLU A 110 6.82 -2.64 0.39
N VAL A 111 7.47 -2.42 1.53
CA VAL A 111 7.45 -1.15 2.25
C VAL A 111 8.88 -0.76 2.58
N HIS A 112 9.34 0.35 2.03
CA HIS A 112 10.68 0.88 2.24
C HIS A 112 10.59 2.08 3.18
N THR A 113 11.40 2.07 4.25
CA THR A 113 11.54 3.20 5.19
C THR A 113 12.46 4.31 4.67
N HIS A 114 13.23 4.00 3.61
CA HIS A 114 14.11 4.91 2.88
C HIS A 114 13.91 4.74 1.37
N HIS A 115 14.62 5.53 0.57
CA HIS A 115 14.50 5.43 -0.88
C HIS A 115 15.05 4.08 -1.37
N PRO A 116 14.26 3.24 -2.07
CA PRO A 116 14.77 2.03 -2.68
C PRO A 116 15.77 2.39 -3.78
N ASN A 117 16.81 1.57 -3.94
CA ASN A 117 17.86 1.80 -4.95
C ASN A 117 17.32 1.61 -6.37
N GLU A 118 16.30 0.79 -6.51
CA GLU A 118 15.61 0.40 -7.73
C GLU A 118 14.89 1.56 -8.43
N THR A 119 14.68 2.68 -7.73
CA THR A 119 14.05 3.89 -8.29
C THR A 119 14.90 5.15 -8.08
N LYS A 120 16.18 4.99 -7.73
CA LYS A 120 17.12 6.11 -7.65
C LYS A 120 17.41 6.71 -9.03
#